data_AF-A0AAJ1JMP7-F1
#
_entry.id   AF-A0AAJ1JMP7-F1
#
_cell.length_a   1.000
_cell.length_b   1.000
_cell.length_c   1.000
_cell.angle_alpha   90.00
_cell.angle_beta   90.00
_cell.angle_gamma   90.00
#
_symmetry.space_group_name_H-M   'P 1'
#
loop_
_entity.id
_entity.type
_entity.pdbx_description
1 polymer ?
#
loop_
_entity_poly.entity_id
_entity_poly.type
_entity_poly.pdbx_seq_one_letter_code
_entity_poly.pdbx_strand_id
1 'polypeptide(L)'
;MDDQVYNYYGVYFSDVKQEKYQLVSLRGKNVVLEKWHAEQHAYMEKINLPLNDIEKMNVEIIHWRKQGPLRFNSIFLFAINYFTRIAYVKNALTRAKSNLFSSFASNKALSGLDRIMLLQMLVNEYVHQSPEKTHTGVTCDEVVDLLYGTLWYKHIKNEDFRRKVFLLLQSLVITEDVRFSDEKYYIQGKAISTIVSWESEDKREKQQIRIQKNISRLMLVITASTLMITLAILAQAGLINLHNLWVHLTQLKPIRVLFKLI
;
A
#
# COMPACT_ATOMS: atom_id res chain seq x y z
N MET A 1 23.95 -2.62 -20.01
CA MET A 1 24.05 -1.19 -20.36
C MET A 1 22.65 -0.56 -20.39
N ASP A 2 21.88 -0.62 -19.29
CA ASP A 2 20.45 -0.21 -19.30
C ASP A 2 20.03 0.58 -18.04
N ASP A 3 21.00 0.93 -17.19
CA ASP A 3 20.77 1.57 -15.88
C ASP A 3 20.97 3.10 -15.92
N GLN A 4 21.42 3.66 -17.05
CA GLN A 4 21.73 5.09 -17.16
C GLN A 4 20.52 5.96 -17.53
N VAL A 5 19.48 5.41 -18.16
CA VAL A 5 18.29 6.19 -18.58
C VAL A 5 17.48 6.70 -17.38
N TYR A 6 17.62 6.05 -16.23
CA TYR A 6 16.88 6.36 -15.01
C TYR A 6 17.80 6.70 -13.84
N ASN A 7 18.86 7.47 -14.06
CA ASN A 7 19.73 7.94 -12.98
C ASN A 7 20.15 9.39 -13.22
N TYR A 8 19.18 10.29 -13.15
CA TYR A 8 19.42 11.72 -13.32
C TYR A 8 18.70 12.54 -12.26
N TYR A 9 19.23 13.74 -12.01
CA TYR A 9 18.71 14.68 -11.04
C TYR A 9 18.10 15.87 -11.78
N GLY A 10 16.85 16.18 -11.49
CA GLY A 10 16.26 17.48 -11.80
C GLY A 10 16.38 18.37 -10.57
N VAL A 11 16.96 19.55 -10.72
CA VAL A 11 17.06 20.55 -9.65
C VAL A 11 16.22 21.74 -10.05
N TYR A 12 15.25 22.08 -9.21
CA TYR A 12 14.29 23.14 -9.43
C TYR A 12 14.33 24.14 -8.28
N PHE A 13 14.09 25.40 -8.60
CA PHE A 13 13.99 26.49 -7.64
C PHE A 13 12.65 27.19 -7.77
N SER A 14 12.18 27.77 -6.68
CA SER A 14 10.96 28.60 -6.66
C SER A 14 11.21 29.86 -5.84
N ASP A 15 10.95 31.01 -6.46
CA ASP A 15 11.10 32.32 -5.81
C ASP A 15 9.90 32.64 -4.89
N VAL A 16 9.98 33.73 -4.12
CA VAL A 16 8.92 34.26 -3.24
C VAL A 16 7.61 34.47 -4.01
N LYS A 17 7.69 34.79 -5.32
CA LYS A 17 6.55 34.93 -6.23
C LYS A 17 6.00 33.59 -6.76
N GLN A 18 6.51 32.45 -6.28
CA GLN A 18 6.16 31.10 -6.74
C GLN A 18 6.48 30.82 -8.22
N GLU A 19 7.35 31.63 -8.83
CA GLU A 19 7.85 31.37 -10.18
C GLU A 19 8.87 30.23 -10.14
N LYS A 20 8.77 29.29 -11.10
CA LYS A 20 9.57 28.07 -11.13
C LYS A 20 10.75 28.21 -12.08
N TYR A 21 11.89 27.72 -11.63
CA TYR A 21 13.14 27.75 -12.35
C TYR A 21 13.78 26.36 -12.37
N GLN A 22 14.43 25.98 -13.47
CA GLN A 22 15.22 24.76 -13.58
C GLN A 22 16.70 25.10 -13.64
N LEU A 23 17.53 24.36 -12.91
CA LEU A 23 18.97 24.46 -12.98
C LEU A 23 19.49 23.90 -14.31
N VAL A 24 20.22 24.71 -15.08
CA VAL A 24 20.85 24.27 -16.32
C VAL A 24 22.34 24.08 -16.15
N SER A 25 23.03 25.06 -15.56
CA SER A 25 24.47 24.96 -15.34
C SER A 25 24.96 25.90 -14.23
N LEU A 26 26.09 25.56 -13.62
CA LEU A 26 26.83 26.41 -12.71
C LEU A 26 28.11 26.88 -13.41
N ARG A 27 28.30 28.20 -13.51
CA ARG A 27 29.50 28.82 -14.08
C ARG A 27 30.19 29.68 -13.02
N GLY A 28 31.13 29.08 -12.29
CA GLY A 28 31.84 29.76 -11.21
C GLY A 28 30.87 30.14 -10.08
N LYS A 29 30.69 31.45 -9.84
CA LYS A 29 29.77 31.99 -8.81
C LYS A 29 28.37 32.33 -9.33
N ASN A 30 28.11 32.12 -10.62
CA ASN A 30 26.83 32.41 -11.25
C ASN A 30 26.12 31.11 -11.62
N VAL A 31 24.81 31.09 -11.41
CA VAL A 31 23.95 29.96 -11.74
C VAL A 31 23.08 30.34 -12.91
N VAL A 32 23.05 29.46 -13.91
CA VAL A 32 22.20 29.59 -15.08
C VAL A 32 20.93 28.79 -14.82
N LEU A 33 19.82 29.52 -14.72
CA LEU A 33 18.48 28.97 -14.52
C LEU A 33 17.65 29.18 -15.77
N GLU A 34 16.75 28.25 -16.08
CA GLU A 34 15.69 28.48 -17.07
C GLU A 34 14.36 28.71 -16.35
N LYS A 35 13.62 29.75 -16.74
CA LYS A 35 12.29 30.05 -16.20
C LYS A 35 11.22 29.21 -16.88
N TRP A 36 10.26 28.75 -16.08
CA TRP A 36 9.08 28.04 -16.56
C TRP A 36 8.09 29.00 -17.24
N HIS A 37 7.74 28.74 -18.50
CA HIS A 37 6.68 29.45 -19.21
C HIS A 37 5.41 28.59 -19.27
N ALA A 38 4.34 29.09 -18.64
CA ALA A 38 3.07 28.37 -18.55
C ALA A 38 2.39 28.17 -19.92
N GLU A 39 2.55 29.11 -20.85
CA GLU A 39 1.91 29.04 -22.18
C GLU A 39 2.53 27.94 -23.06
N GLN A 40 3.86 27.81 -23.01
CA GLN A 40 4.62 26.89 -23.88
C GLN A 40 4.97 25.57 -23.19
N HIS A 41 4.60 25.40 -21.91
CA HIS A 41 4.86 24.22 -21.09
C HIS A 41 6.34 23.79 -21.10
N ALA A 42 7.25 24.77 -21.17
CA ALA A 42 8.67 24.54 -21.34
C ALA A 42 9.52 25.55 -20.56
N TYR A 43 10.75 25.13 -20.26
CA TYR A 43 11.82 25.96 -19.71
C TYR A 43 12.60 26.58 -20.88
N MET A 44 12.57 27.90 -21.02
CA MET A 44 13.08 28.55 -22.24
C MET A 44 13.93 29.80 -21.96
N GLU A 45 13.50 30.66 -21.03
CA GLU A 45 14.23 31.89 -20.72
C GLU A 45 15.38 31.64 -19.74
N LYS A 46 16.63 31.81 -20.22
CA LYS A 46 17.84 31.65 -19.41
C LYS A 46 18.14 32.93 -18.63
N ILE A 47 18.19 32.79 -17.31
CA ILE A 47 18.51 33.86 -16.38
C ILE A 47 19.80 33.48 -15.65
N ASN A 48 20.70 34.45 -15.51
CA ASN A 48 21.92 34.30 -14.73
C ASN A 48 21.72 34.99 -13.38
N LEU A 49 21.76 34.21 -12.30
CA LEU A 49 21.68 34.75 -10.95
C LEU A 49 22.99 34.49 -10.19
N PRO A 50 23.42 35.42 -9.32
CA PRO A 50 24.50 35.16 -8.40
C PRO A 50 24.05 34.12 -7.37
N LEU A 51 24.99 33.30 -6.88
CA LEU A 51 24.71 32.22 -5.94
C LEU A 51 23.96 32.69 -4.67
N ASN A 52 24.25 33.91 -4.21
CA ASN A 52 23.64 34.50 -3.01
C ASN A 52 22.12 34.71 -3.12
N ASP A 53 21.60 34.92 -4.33
CA ASP A 53 20.15 35.12 -4.53
C ASP A 53 19.38 33.79 -4.53
N ILE A 54 20.07 32.67 -4.73
CA ILE A 54 19.49 31.33 -4.76
C ILE A 54 19.30 30.78 -3.35
N GLU A 55 20.13 31.21 -2.39
CA GLU A 55 19.95 30.85 -0.97
C GLU A 55 18.59 31.32 -0.43
N LYS A 56 17.98 32.35 -1.05
CA LYS A 56 16.67 32.87 -0.69
C LYS A 56 15.51 32.13 -1.39
N MET A 57 15.80 31.23 -2.33
CA MET A 57 14.81 30.47 -3.08
C MET A 57 14.53 29.12 -2.44
N ASN A 58 13.28 28.65 -2.57
CA ASN A 58 12.93 27.29 -2.20
C ASN A 58 13.46 26.32 -3.25
N VAL A 59 14.01 25.19 -2.81
CA VAL A 59 14.65 24.21 -3.70
C VAL A 59 13.93 22.87 -3.66
N GLU A 60 13.68 22.30 -4.84
CA GLU A 60 13.18 20.95 -5.02
C GLU A 60 14.16 20.16 -5.88
N ILE A 61 14.72 19.09 -5.31
CA ILE A 61 15.60 18.16 -6.02
C ILE A 61 14.82 16.86 -6.24
N ILE A 62 14.70 16.46 -7.49
CA ILE A 62 14.04 15.21 -7.89
C ILE A 62 15.09 14.26 -8.46
N HIS A 63 15.31 13.15 -7.76
CA HIS A 63 16.14 12.06 -8.26
C HIS A 63 15.26 11.04 -8.98
N TRP A 64 15.39 10.97 -10.30
CA TRP A 64 14.67 10.04 -11.14
C TRP A 64 15.38 8.68 -11.14
N ARG A 65 14.67 7.65 -10.65
CA ARG A 65 15.14 6.27 -10.63
C ARG A 65 14.15 5.32 -11.27
N LYS A 66 14.63 4.15 -11.69
CA LYS A 66 13.82 3.03 -12.20
C LYS A 66 12.68 2.63 -11.24
N GLN A 67 12.85 2.88 -9.95
CA GLN A 67 11.89 2.57 -8.89
C GLN A 67 10.94 3.76 -8.55
N GLY A 68 10.98 4.85 -9.31
CA GLY A 68 10.18 6.06 -9.12
C GLY A 68 10.97 7.26 -8.55
N PRO A 69 10.45 8.49 -8.72
CA PRO A 69 11.14 9.70 -8.33
C PRO A 69 11.20 9.89 -6.81
N LEU A 70 12.36 10.33 -6.31
CA LEU A 70 12.58 10.77 -4.94
C LEU A 70 12.65 12.29 -4.91
N ARG A 71 11.78 12.93 -4.13
CA ARG A 71 11.72 14.39 -4.00
C ARG A 71 12.36 14.85 -2.69
N PHE A 72 13.15 15.91 -2.76
CA PHE A 72 13.79 16.54 -1.62
C PHE A 72 13.54 18.05 -1.66
N ASN A 73 12.95 18.59 -0.61
CA ASN A 73 12.57 20.01 -0.53
C ASN A 73 13.70 20.89 0.06
N SER A 74 14.91 20.35 0.15
CA SER A 74 16.07 21.05 0.72
C SER A 74 17.36 20.42 0.23
N ILE A 75 18.34 21.25 -0.14
CA ILE A 75 19.70 20.83 -0.51
C ILE A 75 20.38 20.12 0.65
N PHE A 76 20.20 20.58 1.89
CA PHE A 76 20.77 19.95 3.07
C PHE A 76 20.19 18.56 3.31
N LEU A 77 18.86 18.41 3.19
CA LEU A 77 18.19 17.13 3.32
C LEU A 77 18.62 16.15 2.22
N PHE A 78 18.82 16.66 1.00
CA PHE A 78 19.39 15.89 -0.10
C PHE A 78 20.82 15.43 0.19
N ALA A 79 21.70 16.32 0.64
CA ALA A 79 23.11 16.01 0.92
C ALA A 79 23.24 14.94 2.00
N ILE A 80 22.52 15.09 3.13
CA ILE A 80 22.48 14.09 4.20
C ILE A 80 22.01 12.74 3.66
N ASN A 81 20.95 12.71 2.85
CA ASN A 81 20.44 11.46 2.29
C ASN A 81 21.31 10.85 1.19
N TYR A 82 22.06 11.68 0.46
CA TYR A 82 23.03 11.22 -0.53
C TYR A 82 24.16 10.44 0.14
N PHE A 83 24.68 10.94 1.27
CA PHE A 83 25.74 10.26 2.03
C PHE A 83 25.22 9.10 2.89
N THR A 84 24.13 9.29 3.63
CA THR A 84 23.65 8.29 4.60
C THR A 84 22.79 7.19 3.98
N ARG A 85 22.25 7.40 2.77
CA ARG A 85 21.30 6.52 2.08
C ARG A 85 20.03 6.16 2.88
N ILE A 86 19.74 6.83 3.99
CA ILE A 86 18.64 6.48 4.91
C ILE A 86 17.25 6.62 4.24
N ALA A 87 17.00 7.68 3.48
CA ALA A 87 15.75 7.80 2.71
C ALA A 87 15.56 6.68 1.68
N TYR A 88 16.66 6.15 1.13
CA TYR A 88 16.63 5.06 0.16
C TYR A 88 16.26 3.74 0.84
N VAL A 89 16.85 3.44 2.01
CA VAL A 89 16.51 2.26 2.80
C VAL A 89 15.07 2.35 3.33
N LYS A 90 14.64 3.52 3.82
CA LYS A 90 13.27 3.74 4.29
C LYS A 90 12.24 3.48 3.17
N ASN A 91 12.50 3.98 1.96
CA ASN A 91 11.62 3.74 0.81
C ASN A 91 11.65 2.28 0.30
N ALA A 92 12.79 1.60 0.42
CA ALA A 92 12.85 0.16 0.14
C ALA A 92 12.06 -0.65 1.18
N LEU A 93 12.15 -0.27 2.47
CA LEU A 93 11.50 -0.97 3.57
C LEU A 93 9.98 -0.78 3.58
N THR A 94 9.49 0.43 3.30
CA THR A 94 8.04 0.70 3.19
C THR A 94 7.42 -0.09 2.04
N ARG A 95 8.14 -0.25 0.92
CA ARG A 95 7.70 -1.07 -0.22
C ARG A 95 7.85 -2.56 0.02
N ALA A 96 8.91 -3.02 0.69
CA ALA A 96 9.06 -4.41 1.09
C ALA A 96 7.93 -4.86 2.03
N LYS A 97 7.52 -4.00 2.97
CA LYS A 97 6.32 -4.22 3.79
C LYS A 97 5.07 -4.30 2.90
N SER A 98 4.87 -3.37 1.99
CA SER A 98 3.73 -3.40 1.05
C SER A 98 3.69 -4.68 0.18
N ASN A 99 4.85 -5.19 -0.26
CA ASN A 99 4.94 -6.41 -1.08
C ASN A 99 4.79 -7.70 -0.27
N LEU A 100 5.21 -7.72 1.00
CA LEU A 100 5.01 -8.86 1.90
C LEU A 100 3.56 -8.97 2.37
N PHE A 101 2.88 -7.84 2.57
CA PHE A 101 1.46 -7.83 2.92
C PHE A 101 0.54 -8.05 1.71
N SER A 102 1.00 -7.79 0.48
CA SER A 102 0.19 -8.05 -0.73
C SER A 102 0.28 -9.49 -1.24
N SER A 103 1.44 -10.14 -1.18
CA SER A 103 1.58 -11.50 -1.76
C SER A 103 0.80 -12.59 -1.02
N PHE A 104 0.50 -12.40 0.26
CA PHE A 104 -0.22 -13.39 1.08
C PHE A 104 -1.75 -13.16 1.17
N ALA A 105 -2.28 -12.05 0.67
CA ALA A 105 -3.70 -11.73 0.83
C ALA A 105 -4.41 -11.20 -0.45
N SER A 106 -3.70 -10.77 -1.50
CA SER A 106 -4.24 -9.62 -2.25
C SER A 106 -5.01 -9.81 -3.56
N ASN A 107 -5.32 -11.01 -4.06
CA ASN A 107 -6.03 -11.06 -5.38
C ASN A 107 -7.45 -11.64 -5.37
N LYS A 108 -7.83 -12.50 -4.41
CA LYS A 108 -9.22 -12.96 -4.29
C LYS A 108 -10.02 -12.21 -3.22
N ALA A 109 -9.37 -11.82 -2.11
CA ALA A 109 -10.03 -11.06 -1.05
C ALA A 109 -10.20 -9.57 -1.39
N LEU A 110 -9.30 -8.98 -2.20
CA LEU A 110 -9.37 -7.55 -2.53
C LEU A 110 -10.58 -7.18 -3.38
N SER A 111 -10.98 -8.00 -4.36
CA SER A 111 -12.12 -7.63 -5.21
C SER A 111 -13.46 -7.65 -4.44
N GLY A 112 -13.60 -8.56 -3.47
CA GLY A 112 -14.79 -8.62 -2.61
C GLY A 112 -14.81 -7.50 -1.57
N LEU A 113 -13.65 -7.21 -0.96
CA LEU A 113 -13.50 -6.11 0.00
C LEU A 113 -13.69 -4.76 -0.68
N ASP A 114 -13.10 -4.53 -1.87
CA ASP A 114 -13.28 -3.31 -2.66
C ASP A 114 -14.76 -3.10 -3.05
N ARG A 115 -15.47 -4.18 -3.40
CA ARG A 115 -16.91 -4.15 -3.72
C ARG A 115 -17.77 -3.79 -2.52
N ILE A 116 -17.53 -4.41 -1.37
CA ILE A 116 -18.27 -4.11 -0.13
C ILE A 116 -17.93 -2.71 0.40
N MET A 117 -16.68 -2.27 0.32
CA MET A 117 -16.29 -0.90 0.69
C MET A 117 -16.97 0.14 -0.20
N LEU A 118 -17.01 -0.09 -1.52
CA LEU A 118 -17.74 0.78 -2.44
C LEU A 118 -19.24 0.81 -2.09
N LEU A 119 -19.85 -0.35 -1.81
CA LEU A 119 -21.25 -0.41 -1.40
C LEU A 119 -21.52 0.33 -0.08
N GLN A 120 -20.65 0.16 0.93
CA GLN A 120 -20.73 0.90 2.21
C GLN A 120 -20.60 2.41 2.00
N MET A 121 -19.68 2.84 1.14
CA MET A 121 -19.51 4.25 0.79
C MET A 121 -20.78 4.82 0.15
N LEU A 122 -21.35 4.11 -0.83
CA LEU A 122 -22.59 4.53 -1.50
C LEU A 122 -23.79 4.58 -0.56
N VAL A 123 -23.93 3.61 0.34
CA VAL A 123 -24.96 3.60 1.38
C VAL A 123 -24.77 4.77 2.34
N ASN A 124 -23.52 5.02 2.77
CA ASN A 124 -23.22 6.13 3.66
C ASN A 124 -23.55 7.47 3.01
N GLU A 125 -23.17 7.66 1.75
CA GLU A 125 -23.52 8.84 0.97
C GLU A 125 -25.03 9.01 0.88
N TYR A 126 -25.77 7.93 0.56
CA TYR A 126 -27.24 7.95 0.47
C TYR A 126 -27.92 8.33 1.80
N VAL A 127 -27.44 7.82 2.93
CA VAL A 127 -27.98 8.12 4.27
C VAL A 127 -27.70 9.57 4.70
N HIS A 128 -26.57 10.14 4.27
CA HIS A 128 -26.15 11.50 4.62
C HIS A 128 -26.61 12.57 3.61
N GLN A 129 -27.44 12.21 2.62
CA GLN A 129 -28.01 13.18 1.69
C GLN A 129 -28.83 14.24 2.46
N SER A 130 -28.65 15.51 2.10
CA SER A 130 -29.47 16.59 2.66
C SER A 130 -30.96 16.33 2.41
N PRO A 131 -31.87 16.74 3.31
CA PRO A 131 -33.31 16.48 3.20
C PRO A 131 -33.95 16.89 1.85
N GLU A 132 -33.35 17.85 1.16
CA GLU A 132 -33.77 18.35 -0.15
C GLU A 132 -33.37 17.45 -1.34
N LYS A 133 -32.41 16.52 -1.15
CA LYS A 133 -31.89 15.60 -2.19
C LYS A 133 -32.36 14.16 -1.95
N THR A 134 -33.62 13.95 -1.62
CA THR A 134 -34.17 12.60 -1.51
C THR A 134 -34.17 11.93 -2.88
N HIS A 135 -33.50 10.76 -2.99
CA HIS A 135 -33.42 9.93 -4.21
C HIS A 135 -32.50 10.40 -5.35
N THR A 136 -31.47 11.20 -5.08
CA THR A 136 -30.45 11.45 -6.11
C THR A 136 -29.54 10.22 -6.25
N GLY A 137 -29.72 9.46 -7.33
CA GLY A 137 -28.77 8.43 -7.76
C GLY A 137 -27.43 9.05 -8.15
N VAL A 138 -26.37 8.24 -8.12
CA VAL A 138 -25.00 8.69 -8.38
C VAL A 138 -24.52 8.22 -9.75
N THR A 139 -23.73 9.03 -10.43
CA THR A 139 -23.09 8.67 -11.71
C THR A 139 -21.76 7.95 -11.47
N CYS A 140 -21.25 7.23 -12.48
CA CYS A 140 -19.96 6.55 -12.36
C CYS A 140 -18.83 7.55 -12.02
N ASP A 141 -18.82 8.72 -12.65
CA ASP A 141 -17.78 9.73 -12.44
C ASP A 141 -17.84 10.34 -11.03
N GLU A 142 -19.05 10.58 -10.50
CA GLU A 142 -19.23 11.01 -9.09
C GLU A 142 -18.71 9.96 -8.11
N VAL A 143 -18.88 8.67 -8.40
CA VAL A 143 -18.32 7.59 -7.57
C VAL A 143 -16.80 7.55 -7.64
N VAL A 144 -16.21 7.80 -8.82
CA VAL A 144 -14.75 7.92 -8.98
C VAL A 144 -14.22 9.14 -8.23
N ASP A 145 -14.92 10.28 -8.29
CA ASP A 145 -14.60 11.50 -7.53
C ASP A 145 -14.64 11.25 -6.02
N LEU A 146 -15.63 10.49 -5.52
CA LEU A 146 -15.75 10.13 -4.11
C LEU A 146 -14.59 9.22 -3.64
N LEU A 147 -14.15 8.28 -4.49
CA LEU A 147 -13.09 7.32 -4.13
C LEU A 147 -11.67 7.88 -4.26
N TYR A 148 -11.42 8.71 -5.27
CA TYR A 148 -10.08 9.15 -5.66
C TYR A 148 -9.88 10.67 -5.56
N GLY A 149 -10.92 11.42 -5.21
CA GLY A 149 -10.94 12.87 -5.16
C GLY A 149 -11.14 13.52 -6.53
N THR A 150 -11.59 14.78 -6.54
CA THR A 150 -11.99 15.54 -7.73
C THR A 150 -10.89 15.77 -8.79
N LEU A 151 -9.62 15.48 -8.49
CA LEU A 151 -8.50 15.66 -9.44
C LEU A 151 -8.06 14.35 -10.11
N TRP A 152 -8.80 13.25 -9.92
CA TRP A 152 -8.45 11.93 -10.47
C TRP A 152 -8.28 11.94 -12.00
N TYR A 153 -9.01 12.80 -12.71
CA TYR A 153 -8.94 12.94 -14.17
C TYR A 153 -7.54 13.34 -14.67
N LYS A 154 -6.72 14.01 -13.84
CA LYS A 154 -5.33 14.39 -14.14
C LYS A 154 -4.31 13.27 -13.88
N HIS A 155 -4.74 12.16 -13.29
CA HIS A 155 -3.85 11.06 -12.96
C HIS A 155 -3.55 10.20 -14.19
N ILE A 156 -2.30 9.76 -14.35
CA ILE A 156 -1.85 8.91 -15.49
C ILE A 156 -2.58 7.56 -15.59
N LYS A 157 -3.28 7.16 -14.51
CA LYS A 157 -4.09 5.93 -14.43
C LYS A 157 -5.60 6.20 -14.36
N ASN A 158 -6.05 7.37 -14.80
CA ASN A 158 -7.46 7.77 -14.78
C ASN A 158 -8.38 6.72 -15.43
N GLU A 159 -8.00 6.19 -16.59
CA GLU A 159 -8.75 5.16 -17.31
C GLU A 159 -8.82 3.84 -16.53
N ASP A 160 -7.74 3.44 -15.86
CA ASP A 160 -7.73 2.23 -15.04
C ASP A 160 -8.68 2.34 -13.85
N PHE A 161 -8.72 3.51 -13.20
CA PHE A 161 -9.62 3.77 -12.08
C PHE A 161 -11.08 3.73 -12.53
N ARG A 162 -11.41 4.42 -13.63
CA ARG A 162 -12.77 4.44 -14.17
C ARG A 162 -13.24 3.04 -14.56
N ARG A 163 -12.40 2.26 -15.25
CA ARG A 163 -12.73 0.87 -15.62
C ARG A 163 -12.96 -0.03 -14.40
N LYS A 164 -12.12 0.11 -13.37
CA LYS A 164 -12.29 -0.66 -12.13
C LYS A 164 -13.60 -0.32 -11.42
N VAL A 165 -13.88 0.98 -11.23
CA VAL A 165 -15.12 1.44 -10.58
C VAL A 165 -16.35 1.02 -11.38
N PHE A 166 -16.30 1.13 -12.71
CA PHE A 166 -17.36 0.66 -13.60
C PHE A 166 -17.67 -0.83 -13.40
N LEU A 167 -16.64 -1.69 -13.38
CA LEU A 167 -16.83 -3.13 -13.15
C LEU A 167 -17.38 -3.44 -11.76
N LEU A 168 -16.96 -2.68 -10.74
CA LEU A 168 -17.50 -2.83 -9.39
C LEU A 168 -18.98 -2.43 -9.32
N LEU A 169 -19.35 -1.30 -9.92
CA LEU A 169 -20.75 -0.85 -10.01
C LEU A 169 -21.61 -1.85 -10.79
N GLN A 170 -21.11 -2.36 -11.92
CA GLN A 170 -21.79 -3.41 -12.68
C GLN A 170 -22.01 -4.67 -11.84
N SER A 171 -21.02 -5.07 -11.04
CA SER A 171 -21.15 -6.21 -10.13
C SER A 171 -22.23 -6.00 -9.06
N LEU A 172 -22.43 -4.77 -8.59
CA LEU A 172 -23.49 -4.43 -7.63
C LEU A 172 -24.88 -4.38 -8.27
N VAL A 173 -24.95 -4.04 -9.56
CA VAL A 173 -26.19 -4.14 -10.33
C VAL A 173 -26.60 -5.59 -10.54
N ILE A 174 -25.66 -6.46 -10.88
CA ILE A 174 -25.90 -7.90 -11.07
C ILE A 174 -26.45 -8.54 -9.78
N THR A 175 -25.93 -8.14 -8.62
CA THR A 175 -26.40 -8.64 -7.33
C THR A 175 -27.63 -7.91 -6.80
N GLU A 176 -28.17 -6.94 -7.53
CA GLU A 176 -29.34 -6.12 -7.17
C GLU A 176 -29.13 -5.28 -5.89
N ASP A 177 -27.88 -5.07 -5.48
CA ASP A 177 -27.54 -4.15 -4.39
C ASP A 177 -27.74 -2.70 -4.82
N VAL A 178 -27.60 -2.46 -6.13
CA VAL A 178 -27.76 -1.17 -6.79
C VAL A 178 -28.62 -1.37 -8.04
N ARG A 179 -29.44 -0.39 -8.40
CA ARG A 179 -30.19 -0.35 -9.66
C ARG A 179 -29.60 0.71 -10.58
N PHE A 180 -29.42 0.40 -11.85
CA PHE A 180 -29.04 1.38 -12.86
C PHE A 180 -30.27 1.87 -13.62
N SER A 181 -30.54 3.18 -13.60
CA SER A 181 -31.61 3.86 -14.36
C SER A 181 -31.14 5.26 -14.72
N ASP A 182 -31.51 5.79 -15.89
CA ASP A 182 -31.24 7.20 -16.25
C ASP A 182 -29.76 7.61 -16.07
N GLU A 183 -28.84 6.73 -16.48
CA GLU A 183 -27.38 6.88 -16.34
C GLU A 183 -26.87 7.02 -14.89
N LYS A 184 -27.71 6.68 -13.91
CA LYS A 184 -27.44 6.78 -12.48
C LYS A 184 -27.63 5.45 -11.76
N TYR A 185 -26.88 5.31 -10.69
CA TYR A 185 -26.87 4.17 -9.79
C TYR A 185 -27.65 4.52 -8.51
N TYR A 186 -28.68 3.73 -8.22
CA TYR A 186 -29.60 3.91 -7.10
C TYR A 186 -29.45 2.77 -6.09
N ILE A 187 -29.13 3.10 -4.84
CA ILE A 187 -29.01 2.13 -3.75
C ILE A 187 -30.36 1.46 -3.48
N GLN A 188 -30.35 0.13 -3.31
CA GLN A 188 -31.52 -0.67 -2.97
C GLN A 188 -31.42 -1.18 -1.53
N GLY A 189 -32.55 -1.54 -0.91
CA GLY A 189 -32.57 -2.11 0.44
C GLY A 189 -31.75 -3.40 0.59
N LYS A 190 -31.55 -4.14 -0.51
CA LYS A 190 -30.69 -5.33 -0.57
C LYS A 190 -29.24 -5.03 -0.18
N ALA A 191 -28.74 -3.82 -0.45
CA ALA A 191 -27.40 -3.39 -0.09
C ALA A 191 -27.12 -3.53 1.41
N ILE A 192 -28.09 -3.18 2.26
CA ILE A 192 -27.97 -3.29 3.72
C ILE A 192 -27.85 -4.76 4.13
N SER A 193 -28.67 -5.63 3.54
CA SER A 193 -28.60 -7.08 3.80
C SER A 193 -27.25 -7.65 3.39
N THR A 194 -26.73 -7.26 2.22
CA THR A 194 -25.41 -7.68 1.75
C THR A 194 -24.30 -7.22 2.68
N ILE A 195 -24.30 -5.97 3.14
CA ILE A 195 -23.31 -5.46 4.12
C ILE A 195 -23.36 -6.24 5.43
N VAL A 196 -24.56 -6.42 6.01
CA VAL A 196 -24.74 -7.14 7.27
C VAL A 196 -24.31 -8.60 7.15
N SER A 197 -24.64 -9.26 6.04
CA SER A 197 -24.23 -10.64 5.78
C SER A 197 -22.71 -10.75 5.74
N TRP A 198 -22.03 -9.85 5.01
CA TRP A 198 -20.58 -9.83 4.92
C TRP A 198 -19.91 -9.58 6.28
N GLU A 199 -20.40 -8.63 7.08
CA GLU A 199 -19.87 -8.39 8.43
C GLU A 199 -20.03 -9.59 9.36
N SER A 200 -21.15 -10.31 9.25
CA SER A 200 -21.40 -11.53 10.00
C SER A 200 -20.42 -12.64 9.57
N GLU A 201 -20.18 -12.78 8.27
CA GLU A 201 -19.23 -13.75 7.72
C GLU A 201 -17.78 -13.45 8.12
N ASP A 202 -17.35 -12.19 8.05
CA ASP A 202 -16.02 -11.75 8.49
C ASP A 202 -15.81 -12.03 9.99
N LYS A 203 -16.83 -11.74 10.84
CA LYS A 203 -16.79 -12.10 12.26
C LYS A 203 -16.68 -13.61 12.47
N ARG A 204 -17.46 -14.40 11.71
CA ARG A 204 -17.43 -15.87 11.77
C ARG A 204 -16.07 -16.43 11.34
N GLU A 205 -15.49 -15.93 10.26
CA GLU A 205 -14.17 -16.33 9.78
C GLU A 205 -13.09 -16.02 10.83
N LYS A 206 -13.10 -14.81 11.40
CA LYS A 206 -12.19 -14.43 12.49
C LYS A 206 -12.33 -15.35 13.71
N GLN A 207 -13.55 -15.72 14.07
CA GLN A 207 -13.80 -16.69 15.14
C GLN A 207 -13.28 -18.08 14.79
N GLN A 208 -13.54 -18.57 13.58
CA GLN A 208 -13.04 -19.87 13.11
C GLN A 208 -11.52 -19.93 13.12
N ILE A 209 -10.83 -18.87 12.68
CA ILE A 209 -9.36 -18.79 12.73
C ILE A 209 -8.86 -18.85 14.17
N ARG A 210 -9.51 -18.16 15.12
CA ARG A 210 -9.14 -18.23 16.55
C ARG A 210 -9.34 -19.63 17.12
N ILE A 211 -10.48 -20.25 16.82
CA ILE A 211 -10.80 -21.63 17.23
C ILE A 211 -9.79 -22.61 16.64
N GLN A 212 -9.49 -22.51 15.34
CA GLN A 212 -8.53 -23.37 14.66
C GLN A 212 -7.13 -23.25 15.29
N LYS A 213 -6.67 -22.04 15.62
CA LYS A 213 -5.39 -21.83 16.34
C LYS A 213 -5.39 -22.50 17.70
N ASN A 214 -6.50 -22.44 18.44
CA ASN A 214 -6.61 -23.11 19.74
C ASN A 214 -6.62 -24.63 19.58
N ILE A 215 -7.34 -25.17 18.59
CA ILE A 215 -7.35 -26.60 18.26
C ILE A 215 -5.95 -27.07 17.87
N SER A 216 -5.21 -26.34 17.02
CA SER A 216 -3.84 -26.69 16.66
C SER A 216 -2.91 -26.74 17.88
N ARG A 217 -3.06 -25.82 18.83
CA ARG A 217 -2.29 -25.85 20.10
C ARG A 217 -2.62 -27.08 20.93
N LEU A 218 -3.92 -27.38 21.10
CA LEU A 218 -4.37 -28.57 21.83
C LEU A 218 -3.88 -29.86 21.15
N MET A 219 -3.95 -29.94 19.83
CA MET A 219 -3.47 -31.08 19.05
C MET A 219 -1.96 -31.31 19.25
N LEU A 220 -1.17 -30.24 19.31
CA LEU A 220 0.27 -30.33 19.60
C LEU A 220 0.50 -30.93 20.99
N VAL A 221 -0.22 -30.44 22.01
CA VAL A 221 -0.12 -30.96 23.39
C VAL A 221 -0.50 -32.44 23.43
N ILE A 222 -1.64 -32.82 22.84
CA ILE A 222 -2.10 -34.22 22.81
C ILE A 222 -1.07 -35.10 22.11
N THR A 223 -0.57 -34.69 20.95
CA THR A 223 0.43 -35.45 20.19
C THR A 223 1.71 -35.65 21.00
N ALA A 224 2.18 -34.61 21.70
CA ALA A 224 3.34 -34.70 22.58
C ALA A 224 3.08 -35.63 23.77
N SER A 225 1.90 -35.56 24.40
CA SER A 225 1.51 -36.47 25.48
C SER A 225 1.41 -37.92 25.01
N THR A 226 0.80 -38.19 23.86
CA THR A 226 0.73 -39.54 23.28
C THR A 226 2.13 -40.07 22.95
N LEU A 227 3.03 -39.23 22.44
CA LEU A 227 4.43 -39.59 22.23
C LEU A 227 5.12 -39.95 23.55
N MET A 228 4.93 -39.16 24.61
CA MET A 228 5.51 -39.49 25.93
C MET A 228 4.97 -40.80 26.48
N ILE A 229 3.65 -41.03 26.39
CA ILE A 229 3.01 -42.25 26.88
C ILE A 229 3.54 -43.48 26.11
N THR A 230 3.62 -43.40 24.79
CA THR A 230 4.15 -44.49 23.96
C THR A 230 5.63 -44.79 24.26
N LEU A 231 6.46 -43.76 24.46
CA LEU A 231 7.85 -43.93 24.89
C LEU A 231 7.95 -44.59 26.27
N ALA A 232 7.09 -44.22 27.22
CA ALA A 232 7.07 -44.82 28.55
C ALA A 232 6.69 -46.30 28.50
N ILE A 233 5.69 -46.67 27.70
CA ILE A 233 5.28 -48.07 27.50
C ILE A 233 6.42 -48.89 26.88
N LEU A 234 7.08 -48.36 25.85
CA LEU A 234 8.21 -49.04 25.20
C LEU A 234 9.41 -49.22 26.13
N ALA A 235 9.65 -48.25 27.02
CA ALA A 235 10.68 -48.36 28.03
C ALA A 235 10.33 -49.42 29.10
N GLN A 236 9.08 -49.44 29.57
CA GLN A 236 8.61 -50.46 30.53
C GLN A 236 8.66 -51.87 29.94
N ALA A 237 8.39 -52.02 28.65
CA ALA A 237 8.52 -53.28 27.92
C ALA A 237 9.99 -53.72 27.70
N GLY A 238 10.97 -52.91 28.11
CA GLY A 238 12.40 -53.19 27.91
C GLY A 238 12.89 -53.05 26.48
N LEU A 239 12.05 -52.57 25.55
CA LEU A 239 12.38 -52.40 24.14
C LEU A 239 13.26 -51.17 23.89
N ILE A 240 13.16 -50.16 24.76
CA ILE A 240 13.88 -48.89 24.63
C ILE A 240 14.62 -48.56 25.92
N ASN A 241 15.91 -48.21 25.80
CA ASN A 241 16.67 -47.60 26.89
C ASN A 241 16.63 -46.08 26.76
N LEU A 242 15.86 -45.43 27.66
CA LEU A 242 15.68 -43.97 27.70
C LEU A 242 17.00 -43.20 27.77
N HIS A 243 18.02 -43.75 28.46
CA HIS A 243 19.31 -43.10 28.61
C HIS A 243 20.05 -42.97 27.27
N ASN A 244 20.10 -44.05 26.50
CA ASN A 244 20.74 -44.05 25.18
C ASN A 244 19.99 -43.16 24.19
N LEU A 245 18.66 -43.16 24.24
CA LEU A 245 17.81 -42.34 23.36
C LEU A 245 17.99 -40.84 23.66
N TRP A 246 18.11 -40.47 24.94
CA TRP A 246 18.41 -39.10 25.36
C TRP A 246 19.78 -38.61 24.89
N VAL A 247 20.82 -39.45 25.02
CA VAL A 247 22.16 -39.14 24.51
C VAL A 247 22.14 -38.96 22.99
N HIS A 248 21.36 -39.75 22.27
CA HIS A 248 21.25 -39.63 20.81
C HIS A 248 20.47 -38.37 20.38
N LEU A 249 19.39 -38.02 21.08
CA LEU A 249 18.60 -36.81 20.81
C LEU A 249 19.39 -35.53 21.05
N THR A 250 20.20 -35.48 22.11
CA THR A 250 21.06 -34.32 22.43
C THR A 250 22.20 -34.11 21.42
N GLN A 251 22.53 -35.12 20.62
CA GLN A 251 23.49 -35.02 19.51
C GLN A 251 22.85 -34.47 18.22
N LEU A 252 21.51 -34.46 18.11
CA LEU A 252 20.82 -33.88 16.94
C LEU A 252 20.85 -32.34 17.00
N LYS A 253 21.44 -31.73 15.97
CA LYS A 253 21.61 -30.27 15.80
C LYS A 253 20.38 -29.40 16.12
N PRO A 254 19.13 -29.74 15.73
CA PRO A 254 17.97 -28.86 15.99
C PRO A 254 17.60 -28.73 17.48
N ILE A 255 17.79 -29.77 18.29
CA ILE A 255 17.45 -29.77 19.72
C ILE A 255 18.45 -28.91 20.52
N ARG A 256 19.72 -28.91 20.09
CA ARG A 256 20.79 -28.09 20.67
C ARG A 256 20.56 -26.58 20.47
N VAL A 257 19.87 -26.18 19.40
CA VAL A 257 19.53 -24.77 19.12
C VAL A 257 18.33 -24.31 19.97
N LEU A 258 17.32 -25.15 20.13
CA LEU A 258 16.15 -24.87 20.99
C LEU A 258 16.53 -24.68 22.47
N PHE A 259 17.46 -25.49 22.99
CA PHE A 259 17.93 -25.38 24.38
C PHE A 259 18.92 -24.24 24.64
N LYS A 260 19.51 -23.63 23.60
CA LYS A 260 20.36 -22.43 23.75
C LYS A 260 19.56 -21.12 23.76
N LEU A 261 18.26 -21.19 23.48
CA LEU A 261 17.35 -20.03 23.40
C LEU A 261 16.46 -19.87 24.66
N ILE A 262 16.61 -20.76 25.63
CA ILE A 262 16.07 -20.67 27.00
C ILE A 262 17.26 -20.39 27.92
#